data_AF-A0A8U0U1J2-F1
#
_entry.id   AF-A0A8U0U1J2-F1
#
_cell.length_a   1.000
_cell.length_b   1.000
_cell.length_c   1.000
_cell.angle_alpha   90.00
_cell.angle_beta   90.00
_cell.angle_gamma   90.00
#
_symmetry.space_group_name_H-M   'P 1'
#
loop_
_entity.id
_entity.type
_entity.pdbx_description
1 polymer ?
#
loop_
_entity_poly.entity_id
_entity_poly.type
_entity_poly.pdbx_seq_one_letter_code
_entity_poly.pdbx_strand_id
1 'polypeptide(L)'
;MLGILLGQSPRETEEKKERKFSFRKRKEKLEKRSSTKEVLAATCIQVTEVKPETLNPVWNEHFVFDIDDVHGDLLHMDIWDHDDDVSVAEACKKLNEVSGLRGMGRYFKQIAKSVRSNGTSSSGSSEDNADDFLGCINIPLNEIPVMGYDKWFKLEPRSSASKVQGECHLILRLFTTQRDTTLSKRESKEVIHKKMLSQILEYEHAHIQKEPYNWNGQVSPPAWTVLSHHAVQTDLSPLQQAIIRWQCYSSHHRSQRMCYTLLLRLLRTIDAEWDPQAVQGDLERQLSDSFRLYTDHCLCLMKSMRQVFPCASPAAVTRCELMLRGVGHMQTMPAFKTACPLRNELHLEIATVVKALEEQLRRLVQVVDAVCADVQRGQNVYNKLFYSAVKVDFFSIAYRQLEKLVADDVSVAMEKVCGTLEQESSRLTQTMGETLLELYMSLKILKRFREFLPLR
;
A
#
# COMPACT_ATOMS: atom_id res chain seq x y z
N MET A 1 5.15 -33.40 17.82
CA MET A 1 4.55 -32.84 19.05
C MET A 1 4.86 -31.35 19.09
N LEU A 2 3.92 -30.49 19.48
CA LEU A 2 4.14 -29.05 19.58
C LEU A 2 3.33 -28.42 20.72
N GLY A 3 3.82 -27.32 21.30
CA GLY A 3 3.14 -26.57 22.35
C GLY A 3 3.91 -25.32 22.81
N ILE A 4 3.28 -24.50 23.65
CA ILE A 4 3.89 -23.32 24.25
C ILE A 4 4.59 -23.68 25.55
N LEU A 5 5.86 -23.29 25.69
CA LEU A 5 6.63 -23.45 26.93
C LEU A 5 6.85 -22.09 27.58
N LEU A 6 6.70 -22.04 28.90
CA LEU A 6 7.02 -20.86 29.70
C LEU A 6 8.53 -20.62 29.68
N GLY A 7 8.98 -19.47 29.20
CA GLY A 7 10.38 -19.09 29.32
C GLY A 7 10.73 -18.67 30.74
N GLN A 8 12.03 -18.75 31.05
CA GLN A 8 12.54 -18.26 32.31
C GLN A 8 12.54 -16.73 32.28
N SER A 9 11.89 -16.10 33.26
CA SER A 9 11.98 -14.65 33.41
C SER A 9 13.46 -14.22 33.51
N PRO A 10 13.86 -13.10 32.89
CA PRO A 10 15.19 -12.57 33.10
C PRO A 10 15.34 -12.31 34.61
N ARG A 11 16.39 -12.85 35.21
CA ARG A 11 16.77 -12.54 36.59
C ARG A 11 16.79 -11.02 36.74
N GLU A 12 15.87 -10.47 37.52
CA GLU A 12 16.01 -9.11 38.04
C GLU A 12 17.37 -9.05 38.75
N THR A 13 18.30 -8.29 38.19
CA THR A 13 19.52 -7.88 38.88
C THR A 13 19.08 -7.19 40.17
N GLU A 14 19.40 -7.79 41.31
CA GLU A 14 19.16 -7.23 42.64
C GLU A 14 19.72 -5.80 42.70
N GLU A 15 18.85 -4.81 42.61
CA GLU A 15 19.18 -3.46 43.02
C GLU A 15 19.43 -3.48 44.53
N LYS A 16 20.65 -3.09 44.91
CA LYS A 16 21.05 -2.84 46.29
C LYS A 16 20.09 -1.84 46.94
N LYS A 17 19.08 -2.33 47.66
CA LYS A 17 18.27 -1.49 48.55
C LYS A 17 19.07 -1.19 49.81
N GLU A 18 19.33 0.09 50.01
CA GLU A 18 19.91 0.66 51.22
C GLU A 18 19.11 0.30 52.47
N ARG A 19 19.85 0.16 53.57
CA ARG A 19 19.38 -0.20 54.91
C ARG A 19 18.41 0.83 55.46
N LYS A 20 17.17 0.43 55.78
CA LYS A 20 16.38 1.07 56.84
C LYS A 20 15.73 0.01 57.74
N PHE A 21 15.96 0.19 59.02
CA PHE A 21 15.51 -0.62 60.15
C PHE A 21 13.97 -0.74 60.21
N SER A 22 13.45 -1.95 60.44
CA SER A 22 12.44 -2.18 61.49
C SER A 22 12.30 -3.68 61.80
N PHE A 23 12.05 -3.98 63.07
CA PHE A 23 11.98 -5.31 63.65
C PHE A 23 10.57 -5.91 63.49
N ARG A 24 10.47 -7.16 63.00
CA ARG A 24 9.81 -8.29 63.68
C ARG A 24 9.97 -9.59 62.88
N LYS A 25 10.54 -10.59 63.57
CA LYS A 25 10.77 -11.97 63.11
C LYS A 25 9.46 -12.69 62.74
N ARG A 26 9.46 -13.35 61.58
CA ARG A 26 8.82 -14.67 61.42
C ARG A 26 9.81 -15.59 60.71
N LYS A 27 10.15 -16.69 61.37
CA LYS A 27 11.18 -17.66 60.99
C LYS A 27 10.54 -18.67 60.03
N GLU A 28 10.79 -18.57 58.74
CA GLU A 28 10.49 -19.62 57.77
C GLU A 28 11.77 -20.25 57.23
N LYS A 29 11.69 -21.57 57.04
CA LYS A 29 12.81 -22.48 56.79
C LYS A 29 13.53 -22.10 55.49
N LEU A 30 14.85 -22.05 55.58
CA LEU A 30 15.76 -22.06 54.45
C LEU A 30 15.67 -23.43 53.75
N GLU A 31 14.81 -23.55 52.75
CA GLU A 31 14.85 -24.68 51.81
C GLU A 31 15.94 -24.42 50.77
N LYS A 32 16.90 -25.34 50.73
CA LYS A 32 17.96 -25.41 49.73
C LYS A 32 17.34 -25.43 48.33
N ARG A 33 17.58 -24.37 47.54
CA ARG A 33 17.24 -24.33 46.11
C ARG A 33 18.03 -25.41 45.37
N SER A 34 17.33 -26.43 44.88
CA SER A 34 17.84 -27.41 43.93
C SER A 34 17.96 -26.76 42.55
N SER A 35 19.10 -27.00 41.90
CA SER A 35 19.42 -26.63 40.53
C SER A 35 18.38 -27.11 39.51
N THR A 36 18.10 -26.22 38.56
CA THR A 36 17.61 -26.48 37.18
C THR A 36 16.71 -27.70 36.99
N LYS A 37 15.40 -27.48 37.01
CA LYS A 37 14.43 -28.36 36.35
C LYS A 37 13.36 -27.55 35.65
N GLU A 38 13.37 -27.69 34.33
CA GLU A 38 12.29 -27.45 33.39
C GLU A 38 10.94 -27.82 34.02
N VAL A 39 10.04 -26.86 34.12
CA VAL A 39 8.62 -27.10 34.35
C VAL A 39 7.91 -26.45 33.18
N LEU A 40 7.71 -27.25 32.13
CA LEU A 40 6.76 -26.94 31.07
C LEU A 40 5.40 -26.79 31.76
N ALA A 41 4.78 -25.62 31.73
CA ALA A 41 3.35 -25.55 32.01
C ALA A 41 2.64 -26.11 30.78
N ALA A 42 2.44 -27.42 30.79
CA ALA A 42 1.68 -28.12 29.76
C ALA A 42 0.19 -27.79 29.95
N THR A 43 -0.24 -26.65 29.41
CA THR A 43 -1.68 -26.33 29.26
C THR A 43 -2.19 -26.60 27.85
N CYS A 44 -1.33 -26.75 26.84
CA CYS A 44 -1.77 -27.11 25.47
C CYS A 44 -0.65 -27.77 24.65
N ILE A 45 -0.51 -29.10 24.73
CA ILE A 45 0.34 -29.87 23.81
C ILE A 45 -0.54 -30.50 22.74
N GLN A 46 -0.17 -30.28 21.48
CA GLN A 46 -0.82 -30.84 20.30
C GLN A 46 0.16 -31.73 19.53
N VAL A 47 -0.38 -32.61 18.70
CA VAL A 47 0.40 -33.58 17.91
C VAL A 47 -0.22 -33.63 16.52
N THR A 48 0.64 -33.73 15.50
CA THR A 48 0.23 -33.90 14.11
C THR A 48 -0.18 -35.33 13.81
N GLU A 49 -0.78 -35.57 12.65
CA GLU A 49 -0.85 -36.92 12.09
C GLU A 49 0.54 -37.50 11.81
N VAL A 50 0.65 -38.82 11.90
CA VAL A 50 1.85 -39.55 11.45
C VAL A 50 1.78 -39.69 9.94
N LYS A 51 2.88 -39.34 9.26
CA LYS A 51 3.02 -39.56 7.80
C LYS A 51 3.97 -40.75 7.60
N PRO A 52 3.47 -41.90 7.10
CA PRO A 52 4.28 -43.11 7.01
C PRO A 52 5.35 -42.99 5.92
N GLU A 53 6.50 -43.63 6.15
CA GLU A 53 7.52 -43.94 5.15
C GLU A 53 7.99 -42.73 4.30
N THR A 54 8.17 -41.55 4.91
CA THR A 54 8.62 -40.35 4.18
C THR A 54 9.60 -39.49 4.96
N LEU A 55 10.68 -39.06 4.29
CA LEU A 55 11.63 -38.06 4.79
C LEU A 55 11.20 -36.62 4.46
N ASN A 56 10.16 -36.45 3.64
CA ASN A 56 9.61 -35.14 3.25
C ASN A 56 8.10 -35.10 3.51
N PRO A 57 7.67 -35.25 4.78
CA PRO A 57 6.25 -35.22 5.13
C PRO A 57 5.62 -33.85 4.85
N VAL A 58 4.35 -33.86 4.43
CA VAL A 58 3.51 -32.67 4.28
C VAL A 58 2.26 -32.87 5.13
N TRP A 59 2.13 -32.09 6.20
CA TRP A 59 1.00 -32.18 7.12
C TRP A 59 -0.17 -31.28 6.72
N ASN A 60 0.08 -30.01 6.42
CA ASN A 60 -0.95 -28.98 6.20
C ASN A 60 -2.00 -28.91 7.32
N GLU A 61 -1.55 -29.10 8.56
CA GLU A 61 -2.39 -29.05 9.76
C GLU A 61 -2.32 -27.67 10.42
N HIS A 62 -3.42 -27.26 11.06
CA HIS A 62 -3.57 -25.95 11.70
C HIS A 62 -3.82 -26.10 13.20
N PHE A 63 -3.01 -25.37 13.98
CA PHE A 63 -3.02 -25.40 15.44
C PHE A 63 -3.21 -23.99 16.00
N VAL A 64 -3.93 -23.87 17.12
CA VAL A 64 -4.18 -22.59 17.81
C VAL A 64 -3.78 -22.75 19.26
N PHE A 65 -2.92 -21.85 19.73
CA PHE A 65 -2.45 -21.80 21.11
C PHE A 65 -2.82 -20.45 21.73
N ASP A 66 -3.35 -20.50 22.95
CA ASP A 66 -3.49 -19.30 23.79
C ASP A 66 -2.11 -18.95 24.37
N ILE A 67 -1.78 -17.65 24.34
CA ILE A 67 -0.49 -17.14 24.80
C ILE A 67 -0.72 -16.27 26.04
N ASP A 68 -0.04 -16.63 27.14
CA ASP A 68 -0.17 -15.93 28.41
C ASP A 68 0.88 -14.81 28.55
N ASP A 69 2.15 -15.07 28.20
CA ASP A 69 3.24 -14.10 28.27
C ASP A 69 4.08 -14.09 26.99
N VAL A 70 3.78 -13.16 26.08
CA VAL A 70 4.54 -13.01 24.81
C VAL A 70 6.03 -12.73 25.04
N HIS A 71 6.42 -12.16 26.18
CA HIS A 71 7.82 -11.80 26.45
C HIS A 71 8.65 -12.98 26.94
N GLY A 72 8.05 -13.89 27.71
CA GLY A 72 8.69 -15.08 28.26
C GLY A 72 8.46 -16.33 27.43
N ASP A 73 7.28 -16.52 26.86
CA ASP A 73 6.87 -17.79 26.27
C ASP A 73 7.61 -18.09 24.95
N LEU A 74 7.73 -19.39 24.66
CA LEU A 74 8.32 -19.90 23.43
C LEU A 74 7.45 -21.00 22.81
N LEU A 75 7.36 -21.03 21.49
CA LEU A 75 6.80 -22.15 20.76
C LEU A 75 7.87 -23.25 20.64
N HIS A 76 7.55 -24.44 21.14
CA HIS A 76 8.40 -25.62 21.05
C HIS A 76 7.73 -26.68 20.18
N MET A 77 8.52 -27.28 19.28
CA MET A 77 8.09 -28.39 18.46
C MET A 77 9.15 -29.47 18.45
N ASP A 78 8.76 -30.70 18.76
CA ASP A 78 9.57 -31.90 18.63
C ASP A 78 9.08 -32.76 17.45
N ILE A 79 10.03 -33.26 16.67
CA ILE A 79 9.80 -34.19 15.58
C ILE A 79 10.34 -35.57 15.99
N TRP A 80 9.51 -36.58 15.80
CA TRP A 80 9.76 -37.96 16.17
C TRP A 80 9.47 -38.86 14.98
N ASP A 81 10.28 -39.90 14.79
CA ASP A 81 9.95 -41.04 13.95
C ASP A 81 9.04 -41.97 14.74
N HIS A 82 7.91 -42.37 14.16
CA HIS A 82 6.89 -43.13 14.90
C HIS A 82 7.04 -44.62 14.60
N ASP A 83 7.29 -45.42 15.65
CA ASP A 83 7.31 -46.88 15.59
C ASP A 83 5.97 -47.47 16.08
N ASP A 84 5.49 -48.52 15.41
CA ASP A 84 4.11 -49.05 15.51
C ASP A 84 3.65 -49.52 16.91
N ASP A 85 4.53 -49.57 17.92
CA ASP A 85 4.24 -50.20 19.21
C ASP A 85 4.10 -49.23 20.41
N VAL A 86 4.51 -47.94 20.32
CA VAL A 86 4.33 -46.94 21.40
C VAL A 86 4.03 -45.54 20.87
N SER A 87 2.79 -45.07 21.04
CA SER A 87 2.36 -43.77 20.50
C SER A 87 2.71 -42.56 21.40
N VAL A 88 3.58 -41.67 20.89
CA VAL A 88 3.77 -40.32 21.46
C VAL A 88 2.45 -39.53 21.51
N ALA A 89 1.55 -39.74 20.56
CA ALA A 89 0.22 -39.12 20.56
C ALA A 89 -0.65 -39.62 21.74
N GLU A 90 -0.61 -40.91 22.06
CA GLU A 90 -1.30 -41.47 23.24
C GLU A 90 -0.69 -40.96 24.56
N ALA A 91 0.63 -40.81 24.63
CA ALA A 91 1.31 -40.23 25.79
C ALA A 91 0.90 -38.76 26.01
N CYS A 92 0.81 -37.97 24.93
CA CYS A 92 0.31 -36.59 24.97
C CYS A 92 -1.15 -36.49 25.40
N LYS A 93 -2.01 -37.39 24.90
CA LYS A 93 -3.44 -37.43 25.25
C LYS A 93 -3.64 -37.70 26.75
N LYS A 94 -2.92 -38.68 27.31
CA LYS A 94 -2.90 -38.94 28.76
C LYS A 94 -2.36 -37.77 29.58
N LEU A 95 -1.42 -37.00 29.03
CA LEU A 95 -0.85 -35.83 29.71
C LEU A 95 -1.85 -34.66 29.78
N ASN A 96 -2.63 -34.43 28.71
CA ASN A 96 -3.69 -33.42 28.68
C ASN A 96 -4.87 -33.76 29.63
N GLU A 97 -5.05 -35.02 30.01
CA GLU A 97 -6.11 -35.48 30.93
C GLU A 97 -5.76 -35.25 32.43
N VAL A 98 -4.50 -34.97 32.78
CA VAL A 98 -4.07 -34.78 34.17
C VAL A 98 -4.36 -33.35 34.64
N SER A 99 -5.51 -33.15 35.28
CA SER A 99 -5.88 -31.90 35.96
C SER A 99 -5.14 -31.75 37.31
N GLY A 100 -3.85 -31.40 37.27
CA GLY A 100 -3.12 -31.11 38.51
C GLY A 100 -1.63 -30.83 38.38
N LEU A 101 -1.24 -29.60 38.70
CA LEU A 101 0.13 -29.06 38.64
C LEU A 101 1.21 -29.84 39.43
N ARG A 102 0.85 -30.75 40.36
CA ARG A 102 1.82 -31.55 41.15
C ARG A 102 2.10 -32.95 40.60
N GLY A 103 1.28 -33.46 39.66
CA GLY A 103 1.44 -34.81 39.09
C GLY A 103 2.28 -34.87 37.81
N MET A 104 2.30 -33.78 37.04
CA MET A 104 2.92 -33.69 35.72
C MET A 104 4.43 -33.94 35.75
N GLY A 105 5.15 -33.37 36.73
CA GLY A 105 6.61 -33.57 36.86
C GLY A 105 7.04 -35.00 37.23
N ARG A 106 6.15 -35.82 37.81
CA ARG A 106 6.42 -37.25 38.06
C ARG A 106 6.23 -38.10 36.81
N TYR A 107 5.17 -37.84 36.03
CA TYR A 107 4.90 -38.54 34.79
C TYR A 107 5.90 -38.18 33.68
N PHE A 108 6.31 -36.91 33.58
CA PHE A 108 7.39 -36.50 32.68
C PHE A 108 8.72 -37.15 33.04
N LYS A 109 8.97 -37.37 34.34
CA LYS A 109 10.11 -38.14 34.84
C LYS A 109 9.92 -39.64 34.69
N GLN A 110 8.75 -40.13 34.28
CA GLN A 110 8.54 -41.53 33.86
C GLN A 110 8.67 -41.65 32.34
N ILE A 111 8.20 -40.68 31.55
CA ILE A 111 8.39 -40.61 30.09
C ILE A 111 9.88 -40.39 29.77
N ALA A 112 10.50 -39.38 30.36
CA ALA A 112 11.93 -39.12 30.18
C ALA A 112 12.85 -40.09 30.94
N LYS A 113 12.32 -41.07 31.69
CA LYS A 113 13.11 -42.11 32.38
C LYS A 113 12.88 -43.50 31.78
N SER A 114 11.71 -43.77 31.20
CA SER A 114 11.53 -44.89 30.25
C SER A 114 12.43 -44.71 29.02
N VAL A 115 12.66 -43.46 28.59
CA VAL A 115 13.64 -43.13 27.54
C VAL A 115 15.12 -43.18 28.01
N ARG A 116 15.42 -43.28 29.32
CA ARG A 116 16.80 -43.23 29.86
C ARG A 116 17.28 -44.47 30.63
N SER A 117 16.43 -45.44 30.97
CA SER A 117 16.82 -46.56 31.84
C SER A 117 17.37 -47.82 31.18
N ASN A 118 17.72 -47.84 29.88
CA ASN A 118 18.44 -48.98 29.28
C ASN A 118 19.95 -48.78 29.11
N GLY A 119 20.52 -47.68 29.60
CA GLY A 119 21.96 -47.50 29.66
C GLY A 119 22.58 -48.05 30.95
N THR A 120 22.52 -49.37 31.21
CA THR A 120 23.52 -50.24 31.89
C THR A 120 22.93 -51.46 32.63
N SER A 121 23.25 -52.65 32.10
CA SER A 121 23.30 -54.00 32.70
C SER A 121 22.01 -54.69 33.20
N SER A 122 21.43 -55.58 32.39
CA SER A 122 21.63 -57.05 32.44
C SER A 122 20.37 -57.84 31.99
N SER A 123 20.59 -58.71 30.99
CA SER A 123 19.82 -59.92 30.64
C SER A 123 18.30 -59.82 30.38
N GLY A 124 17.91 -60.10 29.12
CA GLY A 124 16.65 -60.80 28.82
C GLY A 124 15.61 -59.99 28.02
N SER A 125 15.63 -60.17 26.70
CA SER A 125 14.45 -60.21 25.80
C SER A 125 13.30 -59.20 26.01
N SER A 126 13.38 -58.05 25.35
CA SER A 126 12.30 -57.44 24.56
C SER A 126 12.91 -56.24 23.80
N GLU A 127 12.67 -56.17 22.49
CA GLU A 127 13.01 -55.01 21.67
C GLU A 127 12.22 -53.80 22.18
N ASP A 128 12.89 -52.88 22.86
CA ASP A 128 12.30 -51.61 23.31
C ASP A 128 12.27 -50.66 22.10
N ASN A 129 11.20 -50.78 21.29
CA ASN A 129 10.86 -49.88 20.19
C ASN A 129 10.30 -48.58 20.76
N ALA A 130 11.11 -47.52 20.76
CA ALA A 130 10.73 -46.20 21.22
C ALA A 130 11.03 -45.18 20.13
N ASP A 131 10.02 -44.40 19.74
CA ASP A 131 10.09 -43.34 18.73
C ASP A 131 11.42 -42.57 18.73
N ASP A 132 12.11 -42.57 17.58
CA ASP A 132 13.42 -41.94 17.42
C ASP A 132 13.30 -40.41 17.29
N PHE A 133 14.09 -39.67 18.08
CA PHE A 133 14.08 -38.21 18.04
C PHE A 133 14.79 -37.67 16.79
N LEU A 134 14.05 -36.97 15.93
CA LEU A 134 14.57 -36.43 14.68
C LEU A 134 15.07 -34.98 14.80
N GLY A 135 14.56 -34.21 15.75
CA GLY A 135 14.97 -32.82 15.98
C GLY A 135 13.90 -31.97 16.65
N CYS A 136 14.27 -30.77 17.08
CA CYS A 136 13.31 -29.81 17.64
C CYS A 136 13.47 -28.40 17.06
N ILE A 137 12.44 -27.58 17.24
CA ILE A 137 12.42 -26.16 16.90
C ILE A 137 11.95 -25.38 18.13
N ASN A 138 12.69 -24.34 18.48
CA ASN A 138 12.36 -23.41 19.58
C ASN A 138 12.24 -22.00 19.00
N ILE A 139 11.08 -21.37 19.13
CA ILE A 139 10.83 -20.02 18.59
C ILE A 139 10.35 -19.13 19.74
N PRO A 140 11.16 -18.17 20.22
CA PRO A 140 10.71 -17.18 21.19
C PRO A 140 9.54 -16.37 20.63
N LEU A 141 8.44 -16.25 21.38
CA LEU A 141 7.24 -15.57 20.86
C LEU A 141 7.47 -14.07 20.64
N ASN A 142 8.35 -13.45 21.45
CA ASN A 142 8.75 -12.04 21.32
C ASN A 142 9.58 -11.73 20.05
N GLU A 143 10.12 -12.75 19.38
CA GLU A 143 10.88 -12.61 18.13
C GLU A 143 9.98 -12.79 16.89
N ILE A 144 8.72 -13.17 17.07
CA ILE A 144 7.78 -13.33 15.97
C ILE A 144 7.33 -11.93 15.52
N PRO A 145 7.60 -11.53 14.27
CA PRO A 145 7.15 -10.24 13.76
C PRO A 145 5.63 -10.23 13.69
N VAL A 146 5.03 -9.04 13.70
CA VAL A 146 3.56 -8.90 13.69
C VAL A 146 2.90 -9.49 12.44
N MET A 147 3.61 -9.57 11.32
CA MET A 147 3.13 -10.26 10.11
C MET A 147 3.20 -11.79 10.19
N GLY A 148 3.85 -12.34 11.22
CA GLY A 148 4.11 -13.76 11.37
C GLY A 148 5.31 -14.27 10.58
N TYR A 149 5.46 -15.59 10.53
CA TYR A 149 6.46 -16.29 9.74
C TYR A 149 5.80 -17.14 8.65
N ASP A 150 6.46 -17.24 7.50
CA ASP A 150 6.18 -18.19 6.43
C ASP A 150 7.55 -18.56 5.83
N LYS A 151 8.21 -19.56 6.43
CA LYS A 151 9.58 -19.93 6.08
C LYS A 151 9.96 -21.33 6.58
N TRP A 152 11.10 -21.81 6.09
CA TRP A 152 11.79 -23.00 6.61
C TRP A 152 12.58 -22.66 7.88
N PHE A 153 12.47 -23.53 8.89
CA PHE A 153 13.21 -23.50 10.15
C PHE A 153 14.11 -24.73 10.23
N LYS A 154 15.37 -24.54 10.62
CA LYS A 154 16.30 -25.65 10.81
C LYS A 154 15.98 -26.42 12.08
N LEU A 155 16.10 -27.75 12.01
CA LEU A 155 15.97 -28.60 13.18
C LEU A 155 17.22 -28.50 14.05
N GLU A 156 17.01 -28.40 15.37
CA GLU A 156 18.05 -28.29 16.38
C GLU A 156 18.16 -29.58 17.20
N PRO A 157 19.37 -29.96 17.64
CA PRO A 157 19.56 -31.06 18.57
C PRO A 157 19.22 -30.64 20.00
N ARG A 158 18.65 -31.57 20.78
CA ARG A 158 18.33 -31.34 22.20
C ARG A 158 19.57 -31.38 23.12
N SER A 159 20.67 -31.96 22.65
CA SER A 159 21.93 -32.05 23.39
C SER A 159 23.12 -32.11 22.43
N SER A 160 24.31 -31.80 22.92
CA SER A 160 25.56 -31.87 22.14
C SER A 160 25.91 -33.26 21.60
N ALA A 161 25.26 -34.32 22.10
CA ALA A 161 25.46 -35.70 21.66
C ALA A 161 24.57 -36.10 20.47
N SER A 162 23.53 -35.32 20.14
CA SER A 162 22.59 -35.63 19.06
C SER A 162 23.02 -34.95 17.75
N LYS A 163 23.06 -35.72 16.66
CA LYS A 163 23.25 -35.19 15.30
C LYS A 163 21.89 -35.06 14.64
N VAL A 164 21.44 -33.83 14.44
CA VAL A 164 20.16 -33.51 13.80
C VAL A 164 20.41 -32.88 12.44
N GLN A 165 19.59 -33.24 11.45
CA GLN A 165 19.57 -32.68 10.12
C GLN A 165 18.12 -32.53 9.65
N GLY A 166 17.89 -31.61 8.71
CA GLY A 166 16.57 -31.35 8.16
C GLY A 166 16.03 -29.97 8.54
N GLU A 167 14.93 -29.61 7.89
CA GLU A 167 14.24 -28.34 8.06
C GLU A 167 12.72 -28.60 8.06
N CYS A 168 11.97 -27.74 8.75
CA CYS A 168 10.52 -27.78 8.77
C CYS A 168 9.95 -26.45 8.32
N HIS A 169 9.01 -26.47 7.38
CA HIS A 169 8.32 -25.29 6.91
C HIS A 169 7.15 -24.95 7.84
N LEU A 170 7.16 -23.76 8.43
CA LEU A 170 6.12 -23.32 9.37
C LEU A 170 5.51 -21.98 8.92
N ILE A 171 4.18 -21.92 9.01
CA ILE A 171 3.40 -20.70 8.87
C ILE A 171 2.89 -20.32 10.26
N LEU A 172 3.42 -19.26 10.84
CA LEU A 172 3.06 -18.78 12.18
C LEU A 172 2.33 -17.45 12.08
N ARG A 173 1.20 -17.30 12.77
CA ARG A 173 0.42 -16.07 12.83
C ARG A 173 0.06 -15.76 14.28
N LEU A 174 0.18 -14.49 14.67
CA LEU A 174 -0.24 -14.01 15.99
C LEU A 174 -1.53 -13.21 15.86
N PHE A 175 -2.49 -13.49 16.74
CA PHE A 175 -3.76 -12.78 16.80
C PHE A 175 -3.97 -12.24 18.22
N THR A 176 -4.51 -11.03 18.35
CA THR A 176 -4.86 -10.45 19.65
C THR A 176 -6.33 -10.70 19.96
N THR A 177 -6.63 -11.33 21.10
CA THR A 177 -8.00 -11.59 21.57
C THR A 177 -8.59 -10.41 22.34
N GLN A 178 -7.74 -9.56 22.93
CA GLN A 178 -8.14 -8.33 23.60
C GLN A 178 -7.84 -7.13 22.71
N ARG A 179 -8.85 -6.28 22.48
CA ARG A 179 -8.73 -5.01 21.76
C ARG A 179 -9.19 -3.90 22.67
N ASP A 180 -8.36 -2.86 22.85
CA ASP A 180 -8.87 -1.60 23.38
C ASP A 180 -9.75 -0.95 22.31
N THR A 181 -11.07 -1.02 22.51
CA THR A 181 -12.07 -0.57 21.55
C THR A 181 -12.56 0.85 21.81
N THR A 182 -11.96 1.58 22.75
CA THR A 182 -12.44 2.92 23.11
C THR A 182 -12.33 3.91 21.93
N LEU A 183 -11.23 3.86 21.18
CA LEU A 183 -11.02 4.66 19.96
C LEU A 183 -11.74 4.11 18.72
N SER A 184 -11.89 2.78 18.62
CA SER A 184 -12.56 2.13 17.49
C SER A 184 -14.08 2.36 17.44
N LYS A 185 -14.66 2.99 18.46
CA LYS A 185 -16.08 3.36 18.50
C LYS A 185 -16.42 4.63 17.71
N ARG A 186 -15.44 5.49 17.43
CA ARG A 186 -15.67 6.80 16.79
C ARG A 186 -15.40 6.79 15.30
N GLU A 187 -14.36 6.07 14.87
CA GLU A 187 -13.97 5.99 13.46
C GLU A 187 -13.63 4.55 13.10
N SER A 188 -13.84 4.21 11.82
CA SER A 188 -13.51 2.87 11.32
C SER A 188 -12.00 2.65 11.26
N LYS A 189 -11.56 1.39 11.33
CA LYS A 189 -10.15 1.01 11.24
C LYS A 189 -9.49 1.50 9.96
N GLU A 190 -10.22 1.53 8.84
CA GLU A 190 -9.77 2.04 7.55
C GLU A 190 -9.47 3.54 7.63
N VAL A 191 -10.35 4.31 8.29
CA VAL A 191 -10.20 5.77 8.46
C VAL A 191 -8.98 6.09 9.33
N ILE A 192 -8.82 5.40 10.45
CA ILE A 192 -7.68 5.59 11.36
C ILE A 192 -6.37 5.27 10.64
N HIS A 193 -6.30 4.13 9.95
CA HIS A 193 -5.11 3.72 9.21
C HIS A 193 -4.77 4.71 8.09
N LYS A 194 -5.78 5.19 7.37
CA LYS A 194 -5.64 6.22 6.32
C LYS A 194 -5.08 7.53 6.88
N LYS A 195 -5.60 8.01 8.02
CA LYS A 195 -5.09 9.24 8.67
C LYS A 195 -3.63 9.09 9.08
N MET A 196 -3.28 7.97 9.70
CA MET A 196 -1.91 7.67 10.12
C MET A 196 -0.96 7.62 8.93
N LEU A 197 -1.33 6.89 7.86
CA LEU A 197 -0.52 6.82 6.65
C LEU A 197 -0.36 8.19 5.99
N SER A 198 -1.44 8.98 5.83
CA SER A 198 -1.35 10.33 5.25
C SER A 198 -0.38 11.23 6.03
N GLN A 199 -0.46 11.25 7.36
CA GLN A 199 0.44 12.05 8.20
C GLN A 199 1.90 11.59 8.10
N ILE A 200 2.14 10.27 8.07
CA ILE A 200 3.48 9.73 7.84
C ILE A 200 4.01 10.15 6.47
N LEU A 201 3.19 10.10 5.40
CA LEU A 201 3.62 10.50 4.06
C LEU A 201 3.98 11.98 3.99
N GLU A 202 3.18 12.85 4.61
CA GLU A 202 3.46 14.28 4.71
C GLU A 202 4.79 14.54 5.42
N TYR A 203 5.01 13.88 6.56
CA TYR A 203 6.25 14.00 7.32
C TYR A 203 7.45 13.48 6.53
N GLU A 204 7.39 12.25 6.01
CA GLU A 204 8.50 11.61 5.30
C GLU A 204 8.87 12.39 4.04
N HIS A 205 7.90 12.80 3.22
CA HIS A 205 8.20 13.57 2.00
C HIS A 205 8.84 14.92 2.34
N ALA A 206 8.38 15.61 3.38
CA ALA A 206 8.93 16.90 3.79
C ALA A 206 10.39 16.82 4.26
N HIS A 207 10.81 15.67 4.79
CA HIS A 207 12.17 15.45 5.30
C HIS A 207 13.09 14.78 4.27
N ILE A 208 12.53 14.22 3.19
CA ILE A 208 13.29 13.62 2.10
C ILE A 208 13.71 14.72 1.11
N GLN A 209 15.02 14.98 1.05
CA GLN A 209 15.64 15.89 0.08
C GLN A 209 15.75 15.23 -1.32
N LYS A 210 14.62 14.79 -1.89
CA LYS A 210 14.57 14.27 -3.26
C LYS A 210 13.87 15.26 -4.17
N GLU A 211 14.33 15.30 -5.42
CA GLU A 211 13.64 16.03 -6.46
C GLU A 211 12.22 15.47 -6.71
N PRO A 212 11.30 16.31 -7.21
CA PRO A 212 9.98 15.88 -7.64
C PRO A 212 10.02 14.64 -8.54
N TYR A 213 9.06 13.73 -8.35
CA TYR A 213 8.93 12.46 -9.07
C TYR A 213 10.01 11.40 -8.78
N ASN A 214 10.95 11.64 -7.89
CA ASN A 214 12.03 10.68 -7.59
C ASN A 214 11.84 9.94 -6.25
N TRP A 215 10.89 10.36 -5.41
CA TRP A 215 10.55 9.60 -4.20
C TRP A 215 9.63 8.42 -4.52
N ASN A 216 10.04 7.24 -4.07
CA ASN A 216 9.37 5.95 -4.27
C ASN A 216 8.37 5.60 -3.16
N GLY A 217 8.07 6.55 -2.27
CA GLY A 217 7.10 6.37 -1.19
C GLY A 217 7.57 5.46 -0.05
N GLN A 218 8.85 5.12 0.01
CA GLN A 218 9.41 4.38 1.14
C GLN A 218 9.31 5.22 2.40
N VAL A 219 8.67 4.66 3.43
CA VAL A 219 8.59 5.21 4.78
C VAL A 219 9.71 4.63 5.64
N SER A 220 10.07 5.31 6.73
CA SER A 220 11.07 4.83 7.67
C SER A 220 10.67 3.51 8.33
N PRO A 221 11.64 2.69 8.79
CA PRO A 221 11.33 1.44 9.49
C PRO A 221 10.39 1.62 10.70
N PRO A 222 10.54 2.63 11.57
CA PRO A 222 9.59 2.86 12.67
C PRO A 222 8.17 3.17 12.18
N ALA A 223 8.03 4.00 11.14
CA ALA A 223 6.73 4.31 10.55
C ALA A 223 6.07 3.06 9.95
N TRP A 224 6.85 2.23 9.26
CA TRP A 224 6.38 0.95 8.73
C TRP A 224 5.91 0.00 9.83
N THR A 225 6.65 -0.07 10.95
CA THR A 225 6.26 -0.87 12.13
C THR A 225 4.90 -0.44 12.66
N VAL A 226 4.70 0.86 12.88
CA VAL A 226 3.42 1.39 13.39
C VAL A 226 2.26 1.09 12.44
N LEU A 227 2.45 1.29 11.13
CA LEU A 227 1.45 0.95 10.11
C LEU A 227 1.11 -0.55 10.12
N SER A 228 2.14 -1.40 10.14
CA SER A 228 1.97 -2.86 10.11
C SER A 228 1.26 -3.37 11.36
N HIS A 229 1.63 -2.83 12.53
CA HIS A 229 1.00 -3.18 13.80
C HIS A 229 -0.48 -2.83 13.81
N HIS A 230 -0.84 -1.60 13.41
CA HIS A 230 -2.23 -1.20 13.31
C HIS A 230 -3.02 -2.09 12.35
N ALA A 231 -2.46 -2.39 11.18
CA ALA A 231 -3.14 -3.20 10.17
C ALA A 231 -3.46 -4.61 10.68
N VAL A 232 -2.50 -5.27 11.33
CA VAL A 232 -2.70 -6.61 11.90
C VAL A 232 -3.64 -6.58 13.10
N GLN A 233 -3.46 -5.63 14.03
CA GLN A 233 -4.30 -5.54 15.24
C GLN A 233 -5.78 -5.27 14.94
N THR A 234 -6.08 -4.66 13.79
CA THR A 234 -7.45 -4.32 13.37
C THR A 234 -8.01 -5.25 12.29
N ASP A 235 -7.27 -6.30 11.90
CA ASP A 235 -7.60 -7.19 10.78
C ASP A 235 -7.90 -6.43 9.49
N LEU A 236 -7.07 -5.46 9.11
CA LEU A 236 -7.19 -4.86 7.78
C LEU A 236 -6.75 -5.87 6.73
N SER A 237 -7.66 -6.27 5.85
CA SER A 237 -7.36 -7.23 4.80
C SER A 237 -6.29 -6.71 3.83
N PRO A 238 -5.56 -7.59 3.13
CA PRO A 238 -4.58 -7.16 2.12
C PRO A 238 -5.16 -6.17 1.10
N LEU A 239 -6.38 -6.43 0.61
CA LEU A 239 -7.10 -5.53 -0.30
C LEU A 239 -7.43 -4.18 0.34
N GLN A 240 -7.93 -4.15 1.57
CA GLN A 240 -8.21 -2.91 2.28
C GLN A 240 -6.94 -2.07 2.45
N GLN A 241 -5.81 -2.71 2.83
CA GLN A 241 -4.52 -2.04 2.91
C GLN A 241 -4.06 -1.50 1.55
N ALA A 242 -4.23 -2.27 0.47
CA ALA A 242 -3.88 -1.86 -0.89
C ALA A 242 -4.68 -0.62 -1.33
N ILE A 243 -5.99 -0.62 -1.07
CA ILE A 243 -6.90 0.50 -1.36
C ILE A 243 -6.51 1.74 -0.55
N ILE A 244 -6.29 1.60 0.76
CA ILE A 244 -5.91 2.75 1.62
C ILE A 244 -4.56 3.32 1.17
N ARG A 245 -3.58 2.47 0.87
CA ARG A 245 -2.29 2.91 0.32
C ARG A 245 -2.49 3.69 -0.97
N TRP A 246 -3.21 3.14 -1.94
CA TRP A 246 -3.52 3.86 -3.19
C TRP A 246 -4.15 5.23 -2.92
N GLN A 247 -5.18 5.30 -2.08
CA GLN A 247 -5.86 6.55 -1.76
C GLN A 247 -4.90 7.59 -1.16
N CYS A 248 -4.07 7.20 -0.19
CA CYS A 248 -3.08 8.07 0.44
C CYS A 248 -2.01 8.52 -0.57
N TYR A 249 -1.35 7.59 -1.25
CA TYR A 249 -0.24 7.90 -2.14
C TYR A 249 -0.66 8.65 -3.42
N SER A 250 -1.82 8.31 -4.01
CA SER A 250 -2.35 9.03 -5.17
C SER A 250 -2.82 10.44 -4.80
N SER A 251 -3.41 10.61 -3.62
CA SER A 251 -3.73 11.94 -3.10
C SER A 251 -2.48 12.75 -2.83
N HIS A 252 -1.48 12.15 -2.16
CA HIS A 252 -0.20 12.79 -1.90
C HIS A 252 0.49 13.20 -3.19
N HIS A 253 0.53 12.33 -4.21
CA HIS A 253 1.13 12.62 -5.52
C HIS A 253 0.56 13.87 -6.19
N ARG A 254 -0.76 14.10 -6.08
CA ARG A 254 -1.41 15.28 -6.65
C ARG A 254 -0.97 16.59 -5.96
N SER A 255 -0.64 16.53 -4.67
CA SER A 255 -0.15 17.68 -3.89
C SER A 255 1.37 17.82 -3.95
N GLN A 256 2.10 16.72 -3.87
CA GLN A 256 3.55 16.61 -3.86
C GLN A 256 3.99 15.40 -4.72
N ARG A 257 4.70 15.71 -5.81
CA ARG A 257 4.97 14.79 -6.93
C ARG A 257 5.79 13.56 -6.51
N MET A 258 5.14 12.41 -6.46
CA MET A 258 5.73 11.07 -6.27
C MET A 258 6.17 10.42 -7.59
N CYS A 259 7.00 9.38 -7.56
CA CYS A 259 7.33 8.65 -8.78
C CYS A 259 6.14 7.84 -9.35
N TYR A 260 5.96 7.84 -10.67
CA TYR A 260 4.85 7.11 -11.32
C TYR A 260 5.01 5.59 -11.24
N THR A 261 6.24 5.09 -11.09
CA THR A 261 6.50 3.65 -10.86
C THR A 261 5.81 3.15 -9.59
N LEU A 262 5.81 3.96 -8.52
CA LEU A 262 5.09 3.63 -7.29
C LEU A 262 3.59 3.54 -7.53
N LEU A 263 3.01 4.54 -8.20
CA LEU A 263 1.56 4.59 -8.45
C LEU A 263 1.10 3.40 -9.29
N LEU A 264 1.83 3.06 -10.34
CA LEU A 264 1.55 1.87 -11.16
C LEU A 264 1.63 0.58 -10.32
N ARG A 265 2.62 0.47 -9.42
CA ARG A 265 2.74 -0.68 -8.52
C ARG A 265 1.55 -0.78 -7.56
N LEU A 266 1.08 0.33 -7.00
CA LEU A 266 -0.08 0.36 -6.10
C LEU A 266 -1.36 -0.09 -6.81
N LEU A 267 -1.58 0.35 -8.05
CA LEU A 267 -2.70 -0.11 -8.88
C LEU A 267 -2.63 -1.63 -9.11
N ARG A 268 -1.45 -2.16 -9.47
CA ARG A 268 -1.25 -3.60 -9.63
C ARG A 268 -1.50 -4.39 -8.35
N THR A 269 -1.17 -3.83 -7.18
CA THR A 269 -1.47 -4.48 -5.89
C THR A 269 -2.98 -4.54 -5.63
N ILE A 270 -3.74 -3.49 -5.95
CA ILE A 270 -5.21 -3.56 -5.87
C ILE A 270 -5.75 -4.63 -6.82
N ASP A 271 -5.24 -4.69 -8.05
CA ASP A 271 -5.68 -5.64 -9.06
C ASP A 271 -5.43 -7.10 -8.64
N ALA A 272 -4.25 -7.37 -8.06
CA ALA A 272 -3.88 -8.70 -7.58
C ALA A 272 -4.71 -9.17 -6.38
N GLU A 273 -5.07 -8.26 -5.48
CA GLU A 273 -5.83 -8.55 -4.26
C GLU A 273 -7.34 -8.38 -4.44
N TRP A 274 -7.82 -8.11 -5.66
CA TRP A 274 -9.20 -7.65 -5.89
C TRP A 274 -10.25 -8.71 -5.51
N ASP A 275 -11.09 -8.34 -4.54
CA ASP A 275 -12.28 -9.08 -4.13
C ASP A 275 -13.46 -8.08 -4.02
N PRO A 276 -14.46 -8.14 -4.92
CA PRO A 276 -15.60 -7.23 -4.89
C PRO A 276 -16.48 -7.43 -3.65
N GLN A 277 -16.43 -8.57 -2.97
CA GLN A 277 -17.21 -8.78 -1.75
C GLN A 277 -16.62 -8.03 -0.55
N ALA A 278 -15.30 -7.83 -0.55
CA ALA A 278 -14.57 -7.11 0.50
C ALA A 278 -14.61 -5.58 0.35
N VAL A 279 -15.17 -5.05 -0.75
CA VAL A 279 -15.21 -3.62 -1.06
C VAL A 279 -16.65 -3.18 -1.30
N GLN A 280 -17.31 -2.69 -0.25
CA GLN A 280 -18.68 -2.19 -0.32
C GLN A 280 -18.85 -0.87 0.44
N GLY A 281 -19.88 -0.11 0.08
CA GLY A 281 -20.28 1.10 0.79
C GLY A 281 -19.25 2.22 0.72
N ASP A 282 -18.81 2.73 1.86
CA ASP A 282 -17.94 3.91 1.94
C ASP A 282 -16.56 3.68 1.31
N LEU A 283 -16.01 2.47 1.43
CA LEU A 283 -14.70 2.15 0.88
C LEU A 283 -14.71 2.19 -0.65
N GLU A 284 -15.76 1.63 -1.26
CA GLU A 284 -15.97 1.65 -2.70
C GLU A 284 -16.12 3.08 -3.24
N ARG A 285 -16.95 3.90 -2.57
CA ARG A 285 -17.13 5.32 -2.94
C ARG A 285 -15.81 6.09 -2.88
N GLN A 286 -15.05 5.93 -1.80
CA GLN A 286 -13.75 6.59 -1.65
C GLN A 286 -12.72 6.09 -2.68
N LEU A 287 -12.75 4.80 -3.04
CA LEU A 287 -11.92 4.26 -4.11
C LEU A 287 -12.27 4.88 -5.46
N SER A 288 -13.57 4.93 -5.79
CA SER A 288 -14.09 5.58 -7.00
C SER A 288 -13.64 7.04 -7.10
N ASP A 289 -13.80 7.81 -6.02
CA ASP A 289 -13.36 9.20 -5.96
C ASP A 289 -11.85 9.33 -6.19
N SER A 290 -11.04 8.44 -5.61
CA SER A 290 -9.58 8.44 -5.80
C SER A 290 -9.16 8.15 -7.24
N PHE A 291 -9.81 7.20 -7.90
CA PHE A 291 -9.58 6.90 -9.32
C PHE A 291 -9.96 8.08 -10.21
N ARG A 292 -11.13 8.70 -9.97
CA ARG A 292 -11.57 9.89 -10.71
C ARG A 292 -10.57 11.03 -10.57
N LEU A 293 -10.21 11.38 -9.34
CA LEU A 293 -9.28 12.47 -9.05
C LEU A 293 -7.88 12.23 -9.65
N TYR A 294 -7.39 11.00 -9.63
CA TYR A 294 -6.12 10.66 -10.27
C TYR A 294 -6.19 10.78 -11.80
N THR A 295 -7.26 10.29 -12.40
CA THR A 295 -7.46 10.37 -13.85
C THR A 295 -7.57 11.82 -14.31
N ASP A 296 -8.35 12.64 -13.60
CA ASP A 296 -8.54 14.05 -13.93
C ASP A 296 -7.24 14.84 -13.78
N HIS A 297 -6.44 14.50 -12.78
CA HIS A 297 -5.09 15.04 -12.63
C HIS A 297 -4.21 14.69 -13.83
N CYS A 298 -4.19 13.42 -14.27
CA CYS A 298 -3.41 13.01 -15.44
C CYS A 298 -3.88 13.69 -16.74
N LEU A 299 -5.20 13.82 -16.94
CA LEU A 299 -5.77 14.57 -18.07
C LEU A 299 -5.39 16.06 -18.02
N CYS A 300 -5.33 16.65 -16.83
CA CYS A 300 -4.87 18.02 -16.68
C CYS A 300 -3.39 18.15 -17.08
N LEU A 301 -2.52 17.24 -16.65
CA LEU A 301 -1.12 17.23 -17.08
C LEU A 301 -0.96 17.03 -18.59
N MET A 302 -1.84 16.24 -19.21
CA MET A 302 -1.85 16.04 -20.66
C MET A 302 -2.22 17.29 -21.47
N LYS A 303 -3.01 18.23 -20.90
CA LYS A 303 -3.29 19.52 -21.56
C LYS A 303 -2.02 20.36 -21.76
N SER A 304 -1.05 20.21 -20.85
CA SER A 304 0.27 20.87 -20.90
C SER A 304 1.39 19.84 -21.06
N MET A 305 1.13 18.75 -21.81
CA MET A 305 2.04 17.59 -21.91
C MET A 305 3.46 17.98 -22.33
N ARG A 306 3.61 18.95 -23.23
CA ARG A 306 4.92 19.38 -23.75
C ARG A 306 5.76 20.08 -22.67
N GLN A 307 5.11 20.85 -21.80
CA GLN A 307 5.73 21.48 -20.63
C GLN A 307 6.08 20.48 -19.53
N VAL A 308 5.12 19.61 -19.17
CA VAL A 308 5.28 18.69 -18.04
C VAL A 308 6.20 17.52 -18.41
N PHE A 309 6.14 17.08 -19.67
CA PHE A 309 6.87 15.94 -20.21
C PHE A 309 7.65 16.29 -21.49
N PRO A 310 8.66 17.18 -21.41
CA PRO A 310 9.41 17.60 -22.59
C PRO A 310 10.16 16.43 -23.23
N CYS A 311 10.01 16.29 -24.56
CA CYS A 311 10.64 15.21 -25.33
C CYS A 311 12.18 15.25 -25.29
N ALA A 312 12.76 16.42 -25.01
CA ALA A 312 14.21 16.58 -24.85
C ALA A 312 14.76 15.89 -23.59
N SER A 313 13.91 15.55 -22.62
CA SER A 313 14.30 14.87 -21.39
C SER A 313 13.85 13.40 -21.41
N PRO A 314 14.79 12.44 -21.53
CA PRO A 314 14.45 11.02 -21.47
C PRO A 314 13.70 10.65 -20.19
N ALA A 315 14.08 11.23 -19.05
CA ALA A 315 13.40 11.01 -17.77
C ALA A 315 11.95 11.50 -17.79
N ALA A 316 11.67 12.62 -18.46
CA ALA A 316 10.32 13.15 -18.58
C ALA A 316 9.45 12.30 -19.52
N VAL A 317 10.02 11.80 -20.62
CA VAL A 317 9.37 10.83 -21.51
C VAL A 317 9.01 9.54 -20.75
N THR A 318 9.95 8.99 -19.98
CA THR A 318 9.69 7.80 -19.14
C THR A 318 8.60 8.07 -18.09
N ARG A 319 8.58 9.26 -17.47
CA ARG A 319 7.50 9.63 -16.53
C ARG A 319 6.14 9.68 -17.22
N CYS A 320 6.07 10.23 -18.43
CA CYS A 320 4.84 10.28 -19.23
C CYS A 320 4.36 8.87 -19.59
N GLU A 321 5.28 8.02 -20.08
CA GLU A 321 5.00 6.62 -20.38
C GLU A 321 4.44 5.87 -19.16
N LEU A 322 5.06 6.04 -17.98
CA LEU A 322 4.60 5.41 -16.75
C LEU A 322 3.24 5.95 -16.29
N MET A 323 2.98 7.25 -16.43
CA MET A 323 1.67 7.84 -16.15
C MET A 323 0.61 7.24 -17.08
N LEU A 324 0.86 7.19 -18.39
CA LEU A 324 -0.05 6.62 -19.37
C LEU A 324 -0.30 5.12 -19.13
N ARG A 325 0.76 4.36 -18.78
CA ARG A 325 0.63 2.95 -18.37
C ARG A 325 -0.21 2.79 -17.11
N GLY A 326 -0.02 3.63 -16.10
CA GLY A 326 -0.81 3.62 -14.88
C GLY A 326 -2.29 3.86 -15.16
N VAL A 327 -2.57 4.92 -15.91
CA VAL A 327 -3.92 5.29 -16.32
C VAL A 327 -4.57 4.20 -17.18
N GLY A 328 -3.87 3.69 -18.19
CA GLY A 328 -4.37 2.61 -19.06
C GLY A 328 -4.60 1.30 -18.30
N HIS A 329 -3.68 0.91 -17.41
CA HIS A 329 -3.85 -0.27 -16.58
C HIS A 329 -5.08 -0.14 -15.67
N MET A 330 -5.24 1.02 -15.01
CA MET A 330 -6.37 1.29 -14.14
C MET A 330 -7.72 1.03 -14.82
N GLN A 331 -7.89 1.42 -16.09
CA GLN A 331 -9.14 1.17 -16.82
C GLN A 331 -9.45 -0.31 -17.05
N THR A 332 -8.41 -1.14 -17.15
CA THR A 332 -8.58 -2.58 -17.40
C THR A 332 -8.94 -3.34 -16.13
N MET A 333 -8.58 -2.80 -14.96
CA MET A 333 -8.78 -3.43 -13.66
C MET A 333 -10.27 -3.69 -13.38
N PRO A 334 -10.64 -4.88 -12.85
CA PRO A 334 -12.00 -5.14 -12.37
C PRO A 334 -12.43 -4.11 -11.33
N ALA A 335 -11.51 -3.69 -10.45
CA ALA A 335 -11.73 -2.65 -9.45
C ALA A 335 -12.30 -1.35 -10.01
N PHE A 336 -11.74 -0.88 -11.13
CA PHE A 336 -12.17 0.35 -11.77
C PHE A 336 -13.52 0.17 -12.47
N LYS A 337 -13.75 -0.98 -13.11
CA LYS A 337 -15.03 -1.28 -13.76
C LYS A 337 -16.18 -1.36 -12.74
N THR A 338 -15.91 -1.91 -11.55
CA THR A 338 -16.88 -1.95 -10.45
C THR A 338 -17.11 -0.56 -9.87
N ALA A 339 -16.04 0.16 -9.49
CA ALA A 339 -16.16 1.44 -8.80
C ALA A 339 -16.54 2.63 -9.71
N CYS A 340 -16.26 2.55 -11.02
CA CYS A 340 -16.46 3.61 -12.00
C CYS A 340 -17.15 3.10 -13.30
N PRO A 341 -18.35 2.51 -13.23
CA PRO A 341 -18.97 1.78 -14.35
C PRO A 341 -19.34 2.64 -15.57
N LEU A 342 -19.41 3.97 -15.39
CA LEU A 342 -19.81 4.92 -16.44
C LEU A 342 -18.62 5.51 -17.21
N ARG A 343 -17.37 5.22 -16.81
CA ARG A 343 -16.17 5.88 -17.38
C ARG A 343 -15.35 4.93 -18.25
N ASN A 344 -15.90 4.57 -19.40
CA ASN A 344 -15.36 3.49 -20.25
C ASN A 344 -14.52 4.03 -21.44
N GLU A 345 -14.48 5.35 -21.62
CA GLU A 345 -13.98 6.00 -22.85
C GLU A 345 -12.82 6.97 -22.62
N LEU A 346 -11.92 6.68 -21.68
CA LEU A 346 -10.78 7.58 -21.43
C LEU A 346 -9.89 7.80 -22.65
N HIS A 347 -9.83 6.85 -23.58
CA HIS A 347 -9.14 7.03 -24.86
C HIS A 347 -9.74 8.20 -25.67
N LEU A 348 -11.07 8.38 -25.63
CA LEU A 348 -11.75 9.52 -26.23
C LEU A 348 -11.47 10.81 -25.45
N GLU A 349 -11.46 10.75 -24.12
CA GLU A 349 -11.10 11.90 -23.27
C GLU A 349 -9.66 12.37 -23.55
N ILE A 350 -8.70 11.45 -23.65
CA ILE A 350 -7.30 11.73 -23.99
C ILE A 350 -7.22 12.34 -25.40
N ALA A 351 -7.88 11.73 -26.39
CA ALA A 351 -7.90 12.24 -27.75
C ALA A 351 -8.48 13.66 -27.82
N THR A 352 -9.51 13.94 -27.02
CA THR A 352 -10.13 15.28 -26.91
C THR A 352 -9.17 16.29 -26.31
N VAL A 353 -8.47 15.93 -25.23
CA VAL A 353 -7.48 16.80 -24.57
C VAL A 353 -6.35 17.18 -25.53
N VAL A 354 -5.83 16.23 -26.31
CA VAL A 354 -4.75 16.47 -27.27
C VAL A 354 -5.20 17.36 -28.42
N LYS A 355 -6.44 17.23 -28.90
CA LYS A 355 -6.97 18.04 -30.02
C LYS A 355 -7.40 19.45 -29.62
N ALA A 356 -7.76 19.68 -28.36
CA ALA A 356 -8.47 20.90 -27.93
C ALA A 356 -7.72 22.22 -28.19
N LEU A 357 -6.39 22.28 -28.00
CA LEU A 357 -5.64 23.54 -28.15
C LEU A 357 -5.51 23.97 -29.62
N GLU A 358 -5.17 23.05 -30.51
CA GLU A 358 -5.06 23.32 -31.95
C GLU A 358 -6.44 23.62 -32.57
N GLU A 359 -7.49 22.96 -32.09
CA GLU A 359 -8.85 23.20 -32.55
C GLU A 359 -9.40 24.55 -32.09
N GLN A 360 -9.07 24.99 -30.87
CA GLN A 360 -9.42 26.32 -30.39
C GLN A 360 -8.82 27.43 -31.25
N LEU A 361 -7.54 27.32 -31.61
CA LEU A 361 -6.88 28.28 -32.50
C LEU A 361 -7.50 28.30 -33.90
N ARG A 362 -7.81 27.13 -34.46
CA ARG A 362 -8.46 27.03 -35.77
C ARG A 362 -9.88 27.64 -35.77
N ARG A 363 -10.65 27.45 -34.69
CA ARG A 363 -11.97 28.09 -34.54
C ARG A 363 -11.85 29.60 -34.43
N LEU A 364 -10.82 30.10 -33.75
CA LEU A 364 -10.57 31.53 -33.63
C LEU A 364 -10.30 32.18 -34.99
N VAL A 365 -9.49 31.53 -35.84
CA VAL A 365 -9.28 31.96 -37.25
C VAL A 365 -10.61 32.10 -37.98
N GLN A 366 -11.46 31.07 -37.92
CA GLN A 366 -12.77 31.07 -38.61
C GLN A 366 -13.68 32.22 -38.15
N VAL A 367 -13.68 32.54 -36.85
CA VAL A 367 -14.46 33.67 -36.32
C VAL A 367 -13.94 35.00 -36.85
N VAL A 368 -12.61 35.20 -36.84
CA VAL A 368 -12.00 36.45 -37.35
C VAL A 368 -12.29 36.63 -38.84
N ASP A 369 -12.20 35.56 -39.64
CA ASP A 369 -12.52 35.60 -41.07
C ASP A 369 -14.00 35.92 -41.32
N ALA A 370 -14.90 35.34 -40.53
CA ALA A 370 -16.33 35.65 -40.62
C ALA A 370 -16.61 37.12 -40.29
N VAL A 371 -15.94 37.68 -39.28
CA VAL A 371 -16.02 39.10 -38.93
C VAL A 371 -15.45 39.97 -40.05
N CYS A 372 -14.30 39.62 -40.63
CA CYS A 372 -13.74 40.33 -41.79
C CYS A 372 -14.73 40.37 -42.97
N ALA A 373 -15.36 39.24 -43.28
CA ALA A 373 -16.37 39.15 -44.32
C ALA A 373 -17.60 40.01 -44.00
N ASP A 374 -18.00 40.08 -42.72
CA ASP A 374 -19.13 40.90 -42.28
C ASP A 374 -18.84 42.40 -42.34
N VAL A 375 -17.67 42.82 -41.85
CA VAL A 375 -17.20 44.21 -41.93
C VAL A 375 -17.09 44.66 -43.39
N GLN A 376 -16.58 43.83 -44.28
CA GLN A 376 -16.53 44.10 -45.72
C GLN A 376 -17.94 44.31 -46.32
N ARG A 377 -18.93 43.48 -45.95
CA ARG A 377 -20.33 43.67 -46.38
C ARG A 377 -20.93 44.93 -45.76
N GLY A 378 -20.68 45.16 -44.48
CA GLY A 378 -21.04 46.35 -43.73
C GLY A 378 -20.60 47.63 -44.42
N GLN A 379 -19.36 47.67 -44.88
CA GLN A 379 -18.81 48.79 -45.62
C GLN A 379 -19.48 48.99 -46.99
N ASN A 380 -19.56 47.93 -47.80
CA ASN A 380 -19.92 48.04 -49.21
C ASN A 380 -21.41 48.21 -49.46
N VAL A 381 -22.23 47.61 -48.60
CA VAL A 381 -23.69 47.53 -48.76
C VAL A 381 -24.39 48.38 -47.71
N TYR A 382 -24.22 48.02 -46.43
CA TYR A 382 -25.02 48.62 -45.36
C TYR A 382 -24.64 50.07 -45.09
N ASN A 383 -23.36 50.45 -45.16
CA ASN A 383 -22.96 51.82 -44.91
C ASN A 383 -23.60 52.81 -45.89
N LYS A 384 -23.63 52.46 -47.19
CA LYS A 384 -24.29 53.29 -48.22
C LYS A 384 -25.80 53.40 -47.95
N LEU A 385 -26.44 52.29 -47.59
CA LEU A 385 -27.87 52.25 -47.27
C LEU A 385 -28.20 53.13 -46.05
N PHE A 386 -27.55 52.90 -44.90
CA PHE A 386 -27.80 53.64 -43.67
C PHE A 386 -27.45 55.12 -43.80
N TYR A 387 -26.36 55.46 -44.48
CA TYR A 387 -25.99 56.86 -44.68
C TYR A 387 -26.97 57.57 -45.62
N SER A 388 -27.49 56.89 -46.65
CA SER A 388 -28.49 57.46 -47.56
C SER A 388 -29.84 57.68 -46.88
N ALA A 389 -30.31 56.70 -46.10
CA ALA A 389 -31.64 56.69 -45.49
C ALA A 389 -31.75 57.50 -44.19
N VAL A 390 -30.76 57.39 -43.30
CA VAL A 390 -30.83 57.95 -41.93
C VAL A 390 -29.57 58.73 -41.52
N LYS A 391 -28.63 58.95 -42.45
CA LYS A 391 -27.36 59.69 -42.21
C LYS A 391 -26.50 59.10 -41.09
N VAL A 392 -26.60 57.78 -40.86
CA VAL A 392 -25.80 57.05 -39.87
C VAL A 392 -24.61 56.38 -40.55
N ASP A 393 -23.42 56.55 -39.99
CA ASP A 393 -22.21 55.81 -40.36
C ASP A 393 -22.22 54.41 -39.70
N PHE A 394 -22.96 53.51 -40.33
CA PHE A 394 -23.13 52.13 -39.87
C PHE A 394 -21.79 51.41 -39.77
N PHE A 395 -20.91 51.60 -40.76
CA PHE A 395 -19.62 50.93 -40.80
C PHE A 395 -18.78 51.27 -39.57
N SER A 396 -18.65 52.55 -39.24
CA SER A 396 -17.84 52.96 -38.08
C SER A 396 -18.33 52.38 -36.76
N ILE A 397 -19.65 52.24 -36.60
CA ILE A 397 -20.26 51.66 -35.38
C ILE A 397 -20.00 50.15 -35.33
N ALA A 398 -20.35 49.44 -36.40
CA ALA A 398 -20.24 47.98 -36.47
C ALA A 398 -18.77 47.53 -36.38
N TYR A 399 -17.87 48.18 -37.12
CA TYR A 399 -16.44 47.87 -37.09
C TYR A 399 -15.85 48.01 -35.69
N ARG A 400 -16.12 49.12 -34.98
CA ARG A 400 -15.56 49.34 -33.63
C ARG A 400 -16.06 48.32 -32.60
N GLN A 401 -17.32 47.89 -32.72
CA GLN A 401 -17.87 46.88 -31.81
C GLN A 401 -17.27 45.50 -32.11
N LEU A 402 -17.25 45.09 -33.38
CA LEU A 402 -16.74 43.79 -33.80
C LEU A 402 -15.22 43.68 -33.58
N GLU A 403 -14.46 44.73 -33.88
CA GLU A 403 -13.01 44.78 -33.61
C GLU A 403 -12.72 44.62 -32.12
N LYS A 404 -13.48 45.31 -31.25
CA LYS A 404 -13.32 45.17 -29.80
C LYS A 404 -13.59 43.74 -29.32
N LEU A 405 -14.71 43.14 -29.73
CA LEU A 405 -15.06 41.77 -29.32
C LEU A 405 -14.02 40.75 -29.80
N VAL A 406 -13.55 40.89 -31.04
CA VAL A 406 -12.47 40.05 -31.58
C VAL A 406 -11.17 40.27 -30.79
N ALA A 407 -10.81 41.52 -30.48
CA ALA A 407 -9.60 41.82 -29.73
C ALA A 407 -9.63 41.22 -28.31
N ASP A 408 -10.76 41.30 -27.61
CA ASP A 408 -10.93 40.74 -26.26
C ASP A 408 -10.74 39.20 -26.30
N ASP A 409 -11.42 38.50 -27.22
CA ASP A 409 -11.34 37.03 -27.35
C ASP A 409 -9.94 36.56 -27.78
N VAL A 410 -9.33 37.25 -28.76
CA VAL A 410 -7.99 36.94 -29.25
C VAL A 410 -6.94 37.21 -28.18
N SER A 411 -7.07 38.28 -27.40
CA SER A 411 -6.14 38.59 -26.31
C SER A 411 -6.12 37.46 -25.27
N VAL A 412 -7.30 37.00 -24.84
CA VAL A 412 -7.41 35.87 -23.89
C VAL A 412 -6.82 34.57 -24.45
N ALA A 413 -7.04 34.30 -25.75
CA ALA A 413 -6.45 33.14 -26.40
C ALA A 413 -4.91 33.26 -26.53
N MET A 414 -4.41 34.45 -26.89
CA MET A 414 -2.98 34.71 -27.04
C MET A 414 -2.26 34.73 -25.70
N GLU A 415 -2.86 35.19 -24.60
CA GLU A 415 -2.30 35.06 -23.25
C GLU A 415 -2.07 33.59 -22.88
N LYS A 416 -3.03 32.71 -23.21
CA LYS A 416 -2.88 31.25 -22.99
C LYS A 416 -1.76 30.67 -23.85
N VAL A 417 -1.68 31.07 -25.12
CA VAL A 417 -0.63 30.59 -26.05
C VAL A 417 0.74 31.12 -25.64
N CYS A 418 0.89 32.41 -25.34
CA CYS A 418 2.13 33.03 -24.87
C CYS A 418 2.56 32.47 -23.52
N GLY A 419 1.63 32.31 -22.57
CA GLY A 419 1.92 31.66 -21.28
C GLY A 419 2.42 30.22 -21.47
N THR A 420 1.90 29.51 -22.47
CA THR A 420 2.39 28.18 -22.86
C THR A 420 3.79 28.27 -23.48
N LEU A 421 4.06 29.22 -24.39
CA LEU A 421 5.34 29.37 -25.09
C LEU A 421 6.49 29.91 -24.20
N GLU A 422 6.21 30.88 -23.34
CA GLU A 422 7.19 31.51 -22.44
C GLU A 422 7.63 30.56 -21.33
N GLN A 423 6.72 29.74 -20.80
CA GLN A 423 7.07 28.74 -19.78
C GLN A 423 7.77 27.51 -20.36
N GLU A 424 7.63 27.22 -21.65
CA GLU A 424 8.10 25.97 -22.26
C GLU A 424 9.48 26.06 -22.93
N SER A 425 10.05 27.23 -23.22
CA SER A 425 11.21 27.38 -24.14
C SER A 425 11.07 26.56 -25.45
N SER A 426 9.83 26.24 -25.82
CA SER A 426 9.50 25.25 -26.83
C SER A 426 9.49 25.88 -28.21
N ARG A 427 9.92 25.10 -29.21
CA ARG A 427 9.75 25.47 -30.61
C ARG A 427 8.31 25.21 -31.02
N LEU A 428 7.65 26.23 -31.57
CA LEU A 428 6.34 26.12 -32.23
C LEU A 428 6.29 24.91 -33.16
N THR A 429 5.27 24.05 -33.03
CA THR A 429 5.01 23.03 -34.06
C THR A 429 4.62 23.72 -35.36
N GLN A 430 5.02 23.13 -36.48
CA GLN A 430 4.74 23.69 -37.81
C GLN A 430 3.25 24.00 -38.00
N THR A 431 2.37 23.05 -37.67
CA THR A 431 0.90 23.19 -37.75
C THR A 431 0.38 24.35 -36.90
N MET A 432 0.95 24.54 -35.70
CA MET A 432 0.59 25.62 -34.79
C MET A 432 1.08 26.96 -35.32
N GLY A 433 2.31 27.00 -35.85
CA GLY A 433 2.89 28.17 -36.50
C GLY A 433 2.10 28.61 -37.72
N GLU A 434 1.67 27.67 -38.56
CA GLU A 434 0.79 27.91 -39.71
C GLU A 434 -0.54 28.50 -39.27
N THR A 435 -1.18 27.92 -38.24
CA THR A 435 -2.47 28.43 -37.72
C THR A 435 -2.34 29.82 -37.08
N LEU A 436 -1.25 30.09 -36.36
CA LEU A 436 -0.99 31.41 -35.77
C LEU A 436 -0.67 32.45 -36.85
N LEU A 437 0.03 32.06 -37.91
CA LEU A 437 0.27 32.92 -39.06
C LEU A 437 -1.05 33.25 -39.78
N GLU A 438 -1.92 32.26 -39.97
CA GLU A 438 -3.25 32.44 -40.54
C GLU A 438 -4.07 33.43 -39.70
N LEU A 439 -4.13 33.22 -38.38
CA LEU A 439 -4.79 34.13 -37.44
C LEU A 439 -4.22 35.56 -37.54
N TYR A 440 -2.89 35.70 -37.58
CA TYR A 440 -2.23 36.99 -37.75
C TYR A 440 -2.64 37.67 -39.06
N MET A 441 -2.71 36.92 -40.17
CA MET A 441 -3.12 37.46 -41.47
C MET A 441 -4.59 37.90 -41.45
N SER A 442 -5.49 37.13 -40.86
CA SER A 442 -6.91 37.51 -40.70
C SER A 442 -7.07 38.76 -39.83
N LEU A 443 -6.33 38.87 -38.72
CA LEU A 443 -6.32 40.06 -37.87
C LEU A 443 -5.74 41.28 -38.57
N LYS A 444 -4.71 41.09 -39.41
CA LYS A 444 -4.14 42.16 -40.22
C LYS A 444 -5.15 42.68 -41.25
N ILE A 445 -5.96 41.80 -41.86
CA ILE A 445 -7.08 42.20 -42.72
C ILE A 445 -8.10 43.00 -41.92
N LEU A 446 -8.51 42.49 -40.74
CA LEU A 446 -9.46 43.19 -39.87
C LEU A 446 -8.97 44.60 -39.53
N LYS A 447 -7.71 44.73 -39.12
CA LYS A 447 -7.10 46.03 -38.78
C LYS A 447 -7.07 47.01 -39.95
N ARG A 448 -6.95 46.54 -41.19
CA ARG A 448 -6.89 47.40 -42.38
C ARG A 448 -8.19 48.17 -42.60
N PHE A 449 -9.33 47.62 -42.16
CA PHE A 449 -10.61 48.32 -42.23
C PHE A 449 -10.65 49.64 -41.45
N ARG A 450 -9.71 49.83 -40.50
CA ARG A 450 -9.54 51.11 -39.79
C ARG A 450 -9.28 52.29 -40.73
N GLU A 451 -8.71 52.07 -41.91
CA GLU A 451 -8.48 53.11 -42.94
C GLU A 451 -9.78 53.75 -43.44
N PHE A 452 -10.92 53.07 -43.28
CA PHE A 452 -12.23 53.58 -43.70
C PHE A 452 -12.98 54.31 -42.59
N LEU A 453 -12.42 54.40 -41.38
CA LEU A 453 -12.98 55.25 -40.35
C LEU A 453 -12.74 56.72 -40.68
N PRO A 454 -13.69 57.62 -40.36
CA PRO A 454 -13.48 59.05 -40.54
C PRO A 454 -12.26 59.51 -39.72
N LEU A 455 -11.40 60.31 -40.38
CA LEU A 455 -10.29 61.01 -39.73
C LEU A 455 -10.87 61.90 -38.62
N ARG A 456 -10.32 61.76 -37.40
CA ARG A 456 -10.71 62.58 -36.25
C ARG A 456 -10.32 64.03 -36.44
#